data_AF-A0A354GLH2-F1
#
_entry.id   AF-A0A354GLH2-F1
#
_cell.length_a   1.000
_cell.length_b   1.000
_cell.length_c   1.000
_cell.angle_alpha   90.00
_cell.angle_beta   90.00
_cell.angle_gamma   90.00
#
_symmetry.space_group_name_H-M   'P 1'
#
loop_
_entity.id
_entity.type
_entity.pdbx_description
1 polymer ?
#
loop_
_entity_poly.entity_id
_entity_poly.type
_entity_poly.pdbx_seq_one_letter_code
_entity_poly.pdbx_strand_id
1 'polypeptide(L)'
;MRLQLRSCFLAVALPIFCVLALPPTGNAQVRAPLMDASADGAGSSPDPVTLPTNRKTANQIKAAHEYIAAKDWDNAVKLLQRVLDESEDSLLETPSKDPQGKEIIRRISARAEAERLLATLPKPGLTAYRVKFGGLAVVALGKARANPQLLDQVVRRYLLTDTGADALTSMGVTALDRGNVDEAADCFRRLLQRPDVDDLPPLTLFQAALAFHAANDAARENQVMQILGRRIGAAGE
;
A
#
# COMPACT_ATOMS: atom_id res chain seq x y z
N MET A 1 -24.17 -32.46 40.14
CA MET A 1 -23.46 -32.87 41.38
C MET A 1 -23.48 -34.39 41.48
N ARG A 2 -22.39 -35.05 41.07
CA ARG A 2 -21.87 -36.32 41.62
C ARG A 2 -20.60 -36.70 40.85
N LEU A 3 -19.50 -36.24 41.45
CA LEU A 3 -18.12 -36.62 41.18
C LEU A 3 -17.91 -38.07 41.67
N GLN A 4 -17.25 -38.92 40.89
CA GLN A 4 -16.58 -40.11 41.44
C GLN A 4 -15.21 -40.25 40.76
N LEU A 5 -14.20 -39.88 41.54
CA LEU A 5 -12.79 -40.18 41.42
C LEU A 5 -12.57 -41.69 41.57
N ARG A 6 -11.67 -42.27 40.77
CA ARG A 6 -10.84 -43.40 41.20
C ARG A 6 -9.41 -43.21 40.70
N SER A 7 -8.59 -42.77 41.62
CA SER A 7 -7.12 -42.85 41.64
C SER A 7 -6.68 -44.33 41.66
N CYS A 8 -5.50 -44.66 41.10
CA CYS A 8 -4.35 -45.18 41.87
C CYS A 8 -3.28 -45.94 41.04
N PHE A 9 -2.01 -45.61 41.35
CA PHE A 9 -0.72 -46.33 41.22
C PHE A 9 -0.17 -46.61 39.80
N LEU A 10 0.91 -45.97 39.29
CA LEU A 10 2.31 -45.79 39.76
C LEU A 10 3.18 -47.04 39.50
N ALA A 11 4.04 -46.98 38.47
CA ALA A 11 5.45 -47.44 38.46
C ALA A 11 6.02 -47.43 37.02
N VAL A 12 7.04 -46.59 36.74
CA VAL A 12 8.47 -46.95 36.52
C VAL A 12 8.78 -47.59 35.15
N ALA A 13 9.49 -46.87 34.26
CA ALA A 13 10.81 -47.24 33.73
C ALA A 13 11.19 -46.44 32.45
N LEU A 14 12.38 -45.82 32.55
CA LEU A 14 13.40 -45.31 31.59
C LEU A 14 13.26 -45.43 30.04
N PRO A 15 14.07 -44.62 29.29
CA PRO A 15 13.80 -44.16 27.93
C PRO A 15 14.40 -45.08 26.85
N ILE A 16 13.71 -45.15 25.70
CA ILE A 16 14.26 -45.76 24.48
C ILE A 16 14.64 -44.64 23.51
N PHE A 17 15.95 -44.44 23.42
CA PHE A 17 16.66 -43.59 22.48
C PHE A 17 16.63 -44.28 21.11
N CYS A 18 15.74 -43.86 20.21
CA CYS A 18 15.68 -44.37 18.85
C CYS A 18 16.41 -43.41 17.90
N VAL A 19 17.70 -43.69 17.68
CA VAL A 19 18.55 -43.04 16.69
C VAL A 19 18.09 -43.49 15.30
N LEU A 20 17.50 -42.58 14.52
CA LEU A 20 17.31 -42.77 13.09
C LEU A 20 18.53 -42.20 12.36
N ALA A 21 19.39 -43.11 11.90
CA ALA A 21 20.51 -42.82 11.03
C ALA A 21 20.01 -42.46 9.61
N LEU A 22 20.29 -41.24 9.15
CA LEU A 22 20.24 -40.89 7.74
C LEU A 22 21.59 -41.19 7.07
N PRO A 23 21.61 -41.75 5.85
CA PRO A 23 22.85 -41.98 5.10
C PRO A 23 23.40 -40.67 4.51
N PRO A 24 24.74 -40.52 4.40
CA PRO A 24 25.36 -39.39 3.73
C PRO A 24 25.32 -39.59 2.20
N THR A 25 24.43 -38.90 1.50
CA THR A 25 24.58 -38.74 0.04
C THR A 25 25.57 -37.62 -0.24
N GLY A 26 26.86 -37.95 -0.17
CA GLY A 26 27.91 -37.15 -0.77
C GLY A 26 27.96 -37.42 -2.27
N ASN A 27 27.42 -36.51 -3.09
CA ASN A 27 27.70 -36.47 -4.52
C ASN A 27 28.57 -35.25 -4.82
N ALA A 28 29.88 -35.50 -4.81
CA ALA A 28 30.87 -34.65 -5.43
C ALA A 28 30.70 -34.77 -6.96
N GLN A 29 30.04 -33.79 -7.59
CA GLN A 29 30.12 -33.65 -9.05
C GLN A 29 31.39 -32.87 -9.41
N VAL A 30 32.34 -33.63 -9.95
CA VAL A 30 33.54 -33.18 -10.63
C VAL A 30 33.12 -32.28 -11.81
N ARG A 31 33.64 -31.05 -11.81
CA ARG A 31 33.47 -30.08 -12.90
C ARG A 31 34.27 -30.53 -14.11
N ALA A 32 33.58 -30.96 -15.17
CA ALA A 32 34.16 -31.21 -16.49
C ALA A 32 34.07 -29.94 -17.37
N PRO A 33 34.94 -29.80 -18.39
CA PRO A 33 35.29 -28.51 -19.00
C PRO A 33 34.20 -27.94 -19.91
N LEU A 34 34.16 -26.60 -20.00
CA LEU A 34 33.38 -25.86 -20.98
C LEU A 34 33.83 -26.26 -22.39
N MET A 35 32.94 -26.92 -23.13
CA MET A 35 33.09 -27.19 -24.55
C MET A 35 32.14 -26.23 -25.29
N ASP A 36 32.72 -25.39 -26.15
CA ASP A 36 31.99 -24.49 -27.05
C ASP A 36 30.99 -25.25 -27.91
N ALA A 37 29.74 -24.78 -27.91
CA ALA A 37 28.75 -25.14 -28.92
C ALA A 37 28.00 -23.86 -29.32
N SER A 38 28.51 -23.20 -30.35
CA SER A 38 27.74 -22.30 -31.19
C SER A 38 26.56 -23.07 -31.78
N ALA A 39 25.34 -22.63 -31.49
CA ALA A 39 24.15 -23.00 -32.23
C ALA A 39 23.18 -21.82 -32.22
N ASP A 40 22.93 -21.30 -33.42
CA ASP A 40 21.90 -20.33 -33.75
C ASP A 40 20.54 -20.77 -33.17
N GLY A 41 20.15 -20.12 -32.08
CA GLY A 41 18.80 -20.17 -31.55
C GLY A 41 18.22 -18.78 -31.65
N ALA A 42 17.40 -18.55 -32.68
CA ALA A 42 16.55 -17.37 -32.77
C ALA A 42 15.76 -17.25 -31.46
N GLY A 43 16.20 -16.34 -30.60
CA GLY A 43 15.52 -16.01 -29.35
C GLY A 43 14.14 -15.50 -29.72
N SER A 44 13.13 -16.34 -29.48
CA SER A 44 11.75 -15.90 -29.34
C SER A 44 11.77 -14.80 -28.28
N SER A 45 11.69 -13.56 -28.75
CA SER A 45 11.42 -12.43 -27.87
C SER A 45 10.07 -12.74 -27.22
N PRO A 46 9.94 -12.65 -25.88
CA PRO A 46 8.64 -12.84 -25.26
C PRO A 46 7.66 -11.84 -25.88
N ASP A 47 6.47 -12.33 -26.26
CA ASP A 47 5.43 -11.50 -26.85
C ASP A 47 5.24 -10.22 -26.02
N PRO A 48 5.18 -9.03 -26.65
CA PRO A 48 5.05 -7.79 -25.92
C PRO A 48 3.74 -7.81 -25.13
N VAL A 49 3.84 -7.85 -23.81
CA VAL A 49 2.71 -7.65 -22.90
C VAL A 49 2.13 -6.27 -23.20
N THR A 50 1.05 -6.22 -23.98
CA THR A 50 0.31 -4.99 -24.27
C THR A 50 -0.51 -4.61 -23.06
N LEU A 51 0.01 -3.67 -22.27
CA LEU A 51 -0.69 -3.12 -21.12
C LEU A 51 -1.83 -2.18 -21.59
N PRO A 52 -3.00 -2.19 -20.95
CA PRO A 52 -4.12 -1.36 -21.37
C PRO A 52 -3.78 0.15 -21.30
N THR A 53 -3.76 0.81 -22.46
CA THR A 53 -3.77 2.27 -22.55
C THR A 53 -5.21 2.73 -22.78
N ASN A 54 -5.70 3.65 -21.95
CA ASN A 54 -7.07 4.13 -22.03
C ASN A 54 -7.11 5.61 -22.42
N ARG A 55 -7.43 5.89 -23.69
CA ARG A 55 -7.54 7.26 -24.21
C ARG A 55 -8.55 8.11 -23.44
N LYS A 56 -9.63 7.49 -22.92
CA LYS A 56 -10.62 8.19 -22.10
C LYS A 56 -10.01 8.65 -20.78
N THR A 57 -9.29 7.77 -20.07
CA THR A 57 -8.63 8.10 -18.80
C THR A 57 -7.55 9.15 -19.00
N ALA A 58 -6.75 9.04 -20.06
CA ALA A 58 -5.76 10.07 -20.42
C ALA A 58 -6.40 11.45 -20.66
N ASN A 59 -7.53 11.49 -21.39
CA ASN A 59 -8.28 12.72 -21.61
C ASN A 59 -8.87 13.28 -20.30
N GLN A 60 -9.32 12.43 -19.37
CA GLN A 60 -9.81 12.87 -18.07
C GLN A 60 -8.72 13.52 -17.23
N ILE A 61 -7.52 12.94 -17.21
CA ILE A 61 -6.36 13.50 -16.49
C ILE A 61 -5.95 14.84 -17.11
N LYS A 62 -5.89 14.92 -18.46
CA LYS A 62 -5.62 16.18 -19.15
C LYS A 62 -6.65 17.26 -18.80
N ALA A 63 -7.94 16.94 -18.87
CA ALA A 63 -8.99 17.89 -18.52
C ALA A 63 -8.94 18.29 -17.04
N ALA A 64 -8.58 17.37 -16.14
CA ALA A 64 -8.40 17.69 -14.72
C ALA A 64 -7.30 18.75 -14.52
N HIS A 65 -6.18 18.68 -15.25
CA HIS A 65 -5.17 19.74 -15.22
C HIS A 65 -5.72 21.10 -15.64
N GLU A 66 -6.54 21.15 -16.70
CA GLU A 66 -7.15 22.39 -17.19
C GLU A 66 -8.11 22.99 -16.14
N TYR A 67 -8.94 22.17 -15.50
CA TYR A 67 -9.82 22.63 -14.41
C TYR A 67 -9.04 23.08 -13.16
N ILE A 68 -7.95 22.39 -12.80
CA ILE A 68 -7.07 22.81 -11.70
C ILE A 68 -6.46 24.18 -12.01
N ALA A 69 -5.95 24.40 -13.23
CA ALA A 69 -5.39 25.67 -13.64
C ALA A 69 -6.44 26.79 -13.62
N ALA A 70 -7.69 26.48 -14.00
CA ALA A 70 -8.83 27.40 -13.92
C ALA A 70 -9.40 27.57 -12.50
N LYS A 71 -8.87 26.85 -11.49
CA LYS A 71 -9.40 26.79 -10.11
C LYS A 71 -10.86 26.31 -10.03
N ASP A 72 -11.33 25.59 -11.04
CA ASP A 72 -12.63 24.93 -11.05
C ASP A 72 -12.53 23.60 -10.29
N TRP A 73 -12.56 23.71 -8.97
CA TRP A 73 -12.34 22.57 -8.10
C TRP A 73 -13.41 21.49 -8.26
N ASP A 74 -14.67 21.87 -8.48
CA ASP A 74 -15.79 20.93 -8.57
C ASP A 74 -15.62 19.98 -9.77
N ASN A 75 -15.26 20.51 -10.95
CA ASN A 75 -15.03 19.68 -12.12
C ASN A 75 -13.71 18.90 -12.05
N ALA A 76 -12.65 19.51 -11.51
CA ALA A 76 -11.37 18.82 -11.30
C ALA A 76 -11.55 17.57 -10.43
N VAL A 77 -12.14 17.71 -9.25
CA VAL A 77 -12.29 16.60 -8.29
C VAL A 77 -13.24 15.52 -8.81
N LYS A 78 -14.27 15.89 -9.59
CA LYS A 78 -15.17 14.92 -10.28
C LYS A 78 -14.41 14.03 -11.26
N LEU A 79 -13.52 14.61 -12.06
CA LEU A 79 -12.75 13.85 -13.04
C LEU A 79 -11.73 12.94 -12.35
N LEU A 80 -11.01 13.47 -11.37
CA LEU A 80 -10.01 12.69 -10.63
C LEU A 80 -10.65 11.51 -9.88
N GLN A 81 -11.78 11.72 -9.20
CA GLN A 81 -12.51 10.60 -8.56
C GLN A 81 -12.95 9.55 -9.58
N ARG A 82 -13.40 9.96 -10.77
CA ARG A 82 -13.83 9.01 -11.81
C ARG A 82 -12.69 8.09 -12.24
N VAL A 83 -11.47 8.60 -12.32
CA VAL A 83 -10.27 7.78 -12.57
C VAL A 83 -10.01 6.81 -11.41
N LEU A 84 -10.13 7.27 -10.17
CA LEU A 84 -9.97 6.40 -8.99
C LEU A 84 -11.04 5.30 -8.90
N ASP A 85 -12.24 5.57 -9.40
CA ASP A 85 -13.38 4.65 -9.37
C ASP A 85 -13.26 3.50 -10.39
N GLU A 86 -12.44 3.65 -11.43
CA GLU A 86 -12.19 2.60 -12.45
C GLU A 86 -11.73 1.30 -11.77
N SER A 87 -12.26 0.16 -12.24
CA SER A 87 -11.96 -1.16 -11.67
C SER A 87 -10.47 -1.51 -11.87
N GLU A 88 -10.00 -1.34 -13.09
CA GLU A 88 -8.61 -1.57 -13.48
C GLU A 88 -7.86 -0.25 -13.58
N ASP A 89 -6.55 -0.31 -13.36
CA ASP A 89 -5.67 0.82 -13.64
C ASP A 89 -5.33 0.88 -15.13
N SER A 90 -5.03 2.07 -15.63
CA SER A 90 -4.58 2.28 -17.01
C SER A 90 -3.27 3.03 -17.03
N LEU A 91 -2.48 2.82 -18.09
CA LEU A 91 -1.20 3.51 -18.22
C LEU A 91 -1.34 4.78 -19.05
N LEU A 92 -0.84 5.87 -18.48
CA LEU A 92 -0.66 7.15 -19.17
C LEU A 92 0.74 7.18 -19.78
N GLU A 93 0.82 7.58 -21.03
CA GLU A 93 2.09 7.82 -21.73
C GLU A 93 2.48 9.29 -21.55
N THR A 94 3.62 9.53 -20.91
CA THR A 94 4.13 10.87 -20.62
C THR A 94 5.55 11.01 -21.15
N PRO A 95 5.86 12.05 -21.94
CA PRO A 95 7.23 12.35 -22.35
C PRO A 95 8.13 12.56 -21.12
N SER A 96 9.31 11.95 -21.13
CA SER A 96 10.31 12.06 -20.09
C SER A 96 11.71 12.06 -20.71
N LYS A 97 12.73 12.32 -19.92
CA LYS A 97 14.13 12.23 -20.33
C LYS A 97 14.82 11.16 -19.53
N ASP A 98 15.62 10.33 -20.20
CA ASP A 98 16.50 9.37 -19.52
C ASP A 98 17.68 10.10 -18.84
N PRO A 99 18.53 9.40 -18.05
CA PRO A 99 19.70 10.01 -17.42
C PRO A 99 20.70 10.64 -18.40
N GLN A 100 20.61 10.31 -19.69
CA GLN A 100 21.47 10.81 -20.77
C GLN A 100 20.81 11.97 -21.53
N GLY A 101 19.62 12.40 -21.12
CA GLY A 101 18.88 13.51 -21.70
C GLY A 101 18.04 13.16 -22.93
N LYS A 102 17.99 11.89 -23.34
CA LYS A 102 17.20 11.43 -24.50
C LYS A 102 15.72 11.37 -24.14
N GLU A 103 14.88 11.81 -25.06
CA GLU A 103 13.43 11.73 -24.91
C GLU A 103 12.95 10.27 -24.94
N ILE A 104 12.20 9.89 -23.92
CA ILE A 104 11.58 8.57 -23.76
C ILE A 104 10.10 8.74 -23.38
N ILE A 105 9.27 7.76 -23.73
CA ILE A 105 7.89 7.70 -23.23
C ILE A 105 7.90 6.90 -21.93
N ARG A 106 7.59 7.57 -20.82
CA ARG A 106 7.36 6.92 -19.54
C ARG A 106 5.89 6.53 -19.44
N ARG A 107 5.63 5.30 -19.01
CA ARG A 107 4.29 4.84 -18.64
C ARG A 107 4.10 4.99 -17.13
N ILE A 108 3.05 5.68 -16.72
CA ILE A 108 2.69 5.86 -15.31
C ILE A 108 1.24 5.41 -15.07
N SER A 109 0.95 4.97 -13.85
CA SER A 109 -0.41 4.64 -13.41
C SER A 109 -1.30 5.88 -13.47
N ALA A 110 -2.45 5.77 -14.15
CA ALA A 110 -3.43 6.83 -14.19
C ALA A 110 -4.04 7.07 -12.81
N ARG A 111 -4.25 5.99 -12.04
CA ARG A 111 -4.76 6.09 -10.67
C ARG A 111 -3.77 6.80 -9.74
N ALA A 112 -2.49 6.44 -9.81
CA ALA A 112 -1.45 7.09 -9.02
C ALA A 112 -1.32 8.58 -9.38
N GLU A 113 -1.44 8.91 -10.67
CA GLU A 113 -1.43 10.30 -11.11
C GLU A 113 -2.68 11.06 -10.63
N ALA A 114 -3.87 10.45 -10.64
CA ALA A 114 -5.06 11.07 -10.10
C ALA A 114 -4.96 11.35 -8.59
N GLU A 115 -4.44 10.37 -7.82
CA GLU A 115 -4.18 10.53 -6.39
C GLU A 115 -3.15 11.63 -6.12
N ARG A 116 -2.05 11.65 -6.90
CA ARG A 116 -1.02 12.70 -6.82
C ARG A 116 -1.61 14.08 -7.08
N LEU A 117 -2.41 14.23 -8.13
CA LEU A 117 -3.04 15.51 -8.47
C LEU A 117 -3.95 16.00 -7.33
N LEU A 118 -4.80 15.12 -6.79
CA LEU A 118 -5.64 15.43 -5.62
C LEU A 118 -4.80 15.84 -4.41
N ALA A 119 -3.73 15.09 -4.09
CA ALA A 119 -2.86 15.36 -2.95
C ALA A 119 -2.11 16.69 -3.08
N THR A 120 -1.87 17.17 -4.30
CA THR A 120 -1.22 18.46 -4.56
C THR A 120 -2.16 19.65 -4.68
N LEU A 121 -3.49 19.44 -4.57
CA LEU A 121 -4.44 20.55 -4.61
C LEU A 121 -4.21 21.54 -3.45
N PRO A 122 -4.42 22.84 -3.68
CA PRO A 122 -4.45 23.79 -2.57
C PRO A 122 -5.65 23.52 -1.66
N LYS A 123 -5.62 24.07 -0.43
CA LYS A 123 -6.64 23.86 0.61
C LYS A 123 -8.09 23.97 0.09
N PRO A 124 -8.50 24.97 -0.73
CA PRO A 124 -9.86 25.02 -1.28
C PRO A 124 -10.24 23.80 -2.14
N GLY A 125 -9.31 23.27 -2.94
CA GLY A 125 -9.53 22.08 -3.76
C GLY A 125 -9.64 20.80 -2.94
N LEU A 126 -8.78 20.64 -1.91
CA LEU A 126 -8.88 19.53 -0.95
C LEU A 126 -10.21 19.57 -0.19
N THR A 127 -10.64 20.74 0.26
CA THR A 127 -11.96 20.92 0.91
C THR A 127 -13.08 20.53 -0.04
N ALA A 128 -13.04 20.98 -1.29
CA ALA A 128 -14.05 20.60 -2.29
C ALA A 128 -14.12 19.08 -2.49
N TYR A 129 -12.97 18.40 -2.58
CA TYR A 129 -12.92 16.94 -2.67
C TYR A 129 -13.58 16.27 -1.45
N ARG A 130 -13.21 16.68 -0.23
CA ARG A 130 -13.74 16.08 1.01
C ARG A 130 -15.24 16.28 1.17
N VAL A 131 -15.73 17.50 0.93
CA VAL A 131 -17.17 17.79 0.97
C VAL A 131 -17.93 16.92 -0.01
N LYS A 132 -17.37 16.75 -1.21
CA LYS A 132 -18.05 16.08 -2.31
C LYS A 132 -18.05 14.56 -2.21
N PHE A 133 -16.99 13.96 -1.68
CA PHE A 133 -16.79 12.51 -1.67
C PHE A 133 -16.76 11.88 -0.27
N GLY A 134 -16.70 12.67 0.81
CA GLY A 134 -16.69 12.16 2.18
C GLY A 134 -17.92 11.30 2.51
N GLY A 135 -19.13 11.74 2.12
CA GLY A 135 -20.35 10.94 2.32
C GLY A 135 -20.33 9.60 1.57
N LEU A 136 -19.75 9.58 0.36
CA LEU A 136 -19.59 8.34 -0.41
C LEU A 136 -18.55 7.41 0.21
N ALA A 137 -17.48 7.96 0.76
CA ALA A 137 -16.47 7.20 1.50
C ALA A 137 -17.07 6.52 2.74
N VAL A 138 -17.92 7.22 3.50
CA VAL A 138 -18.66 6.64 4.65
C VAL A 138 -19.52 5.45 4.22
N VAL A 139 -20.29 5.62 3.14
CA VAL A 139 -21.12 4.52 2.60
C VAL A 139 -20.25 3.35 2.14
N ALA A 140 -19.12 3.61 1.48
CA ALA A 140 -18.20 2.57 1.03
C ALA A 140 -17.56 1.81 2.20
N LEU A 141 -17.12 2.51 3.26
CA LEU A 141 -16.59 1.89 4.47
C LEU A 141 -17.66 1.06 5.20
N GLY A 142 -18.90 1.55 5.25
CA GLY A 142 -20.03 0.78 5.78
C GLY A 142 -20.20 -0.58 5.09
N LYS A 143 -20.07 -0.63 3.76
CA LYS A 143 -20.07 -1.88 2.99
C LYS A 143 -18.85 -2.75 3.29
N ALA A 144 -17.67 -2.15 3.42
CA ALA A 144 -16.43 -2.86 3.74
C ALA A 144 -16.43 -3.50 5.13
N ARG A 145 -17.19 -2.96 6.10
CA ARG A 145 -17.38 -3.59 7.42
C ARG A 145 -18.12 -4.93 7.31
N ALA A 146 -19.09 -5.04 6.40
CA ALA A 146 -19.80 -6.30 6.14
C ALA A 146 -19.02 -7.24 5.21
N ASN A 147 -18.13 -6.70 4.39
CA ASN A 147 -17.33 -7.44 3.42
C ASN A 147 -15.89 -6.88 3.41
N PRO A 148 -15.00 -7.41 4.27
CA PRO A 148 -13.64 -6.89 4.45
C PRO A 148 -12.81 -6.82 3.17
N GLN A 149 -13.13 -7.63 2.15
CA GLN A 149 -12.48 -7.63 0.85
C GLN A 149 -12.67 -6.30 0.09
N LEU A 150 -13.64 -5.48 0.49
CA LEU A 150 -13.86 -4.15 -0.09
C LEU A 150 -13.01 -3.05 0.53
N LEU A 151 -12.31 -3.31 1.65
CA LEU A 151 -11.59 -2.27 2.38
C LEU A 151 -10.48 -1.62 1.55
N ASP A 152 -9.75 -2.40 0.75
CA ASP A 152 -8.77 -1.88 -0.20
C ASP A 152 -9.42 -0.90 -1.20
N GLN A 153 -10.63 -1.20 -1.66
CA GLN A 153 -11.34 -0.31 -2.60
C GLN A 153 -11.69 1.03 -1.95
N VAL A 154 -12.01 1.04 -0.65
CA VAL A 154 -12.30 2.27 0.10
C VAL A 154 -11.04 3.13 0.16
N VAL A 155 -9.92 2.55 0.59
CA VAL A 155 -8.64 3.26 0.66
C VAL A 155 -8.24 3.78 -0.71
N ARG A 156 -8.28 2.91 -1.72
CA ARG A 156 -7.88 3.25 -3.09
C ARG A 156 -8.71 4.38 -3.71
N ARG A 157 -10.01 4.43 -3.43
CA ARG A 157 -10.92 5.43 -4.03
C ARG A 157 -11.02 6.70 -3.22
N TYR A 158 -10.87 6.62 -1.92
CA TYR A 158 -11.22 7.71 -1.02
C TYR A 158 -10.10 8.07 -0.07
N LEU A 159 -8.84 7.66 -0.33
CA LEU A 159 -7.70 7.87 0.56
C LEU A 159 -7.75 9.27 1.16
N LEU A 160 -7.79 10.32 0.33
CA LEU A 160 -7.72 11.74 0.73
C LEU A 160 -8.98 12.33 1.40
N THR A 161 -9.97 11.50 1.73
CA THR A 161 -11.06 11.84 2.66
C THR A 161 -10.66 11.47 4.10
N ASP A 162 -11.41 11.96 5.09
CA ASP A 162 -11.17 11.58 6.49
C ASP A 162 -11.48 10.09 6.69
N THR A 163 -12.60 9.61 6.14
CA THR A 163 -12.98 8.20 6.20
C THR A 163 -11.99 7.27 5.49
N GLY A 164 -11.39 7.72 4.38
CA GLY A 164 -10.33 6.96 3.71
C GLY A 164 -9.05 6.87 4.52
N ALA A 165 -8.70 7.93 5.25
CA ALA A 165 -7.60 7.92 6.20
C ALA A 165 -7.86 6.92 7.33
N ASP A 166 -9.05 6.98 7.94
CA ASP A 166 -9.46 6.06 9.02
C ASP A 166 -9.47 4.59 8.56
N ALA A 167 -9.92 4.34 7.32
CA ALA A 167 -9.90 3.02 6.72
C ALA A 167 -8.46 2.49 6.60
N LEU A 168 -7.53 3.32 6.12
CA LEU A 168 -6.12 2.95 5.98
C LEU A 168 -5.42 2.80 7.35
N THR A 169 -5.75 3.63 8.33
CA THR A 169 -5.31 3.44 9.72
C THR A 169 -5.78 2.10 10.25
N SER A 170 -7.05 1.74 10.04
CA SER A 170 -7.61 0.46 10.49
C SER A 170 -6.91 -0.73 9.82
N MET A 171 -6.56 -0.63 8.53
CA MET A 171 -5.75 -1.64 7.84
C MET A 171 -4.36 -1.78 8.48
N GLY A 172 -3.67 -0.66 8.72
CA GLY A 172 -2.34 -0.66 9.33
C GLY A 172 -2.33 -1.24 10.75
N VAL A 173 -3.30 -0.88 11.58
CA VAL A 173 -3.47 -1.44 12.94
C VAL A 173 -3.75 -2.93 12.88
N THR A 174 -4.65 -3.37 12.00
CA THR A 174 -4.94 -4.81 11.84
C THR A 174 -3.70 -5.60 11.41
N ALA A 175 -2.86 -5.02 10.55
CA ALA A 175 -1.60 -5.63 10.14
C ALA A 175 -0.61 -5.70 11.32
N LEU A 176 -0.51 -4.66 12.15
CA LEU A 176 0.31 -4.69 13.38
C LEU A 176 -0.14 -5.78 14.35
N ASP A 177 -1.44 -5.87 14.61
CA ASP A 177 -2.01 -6.85 15.54
C ASP A 177 -1.71 -8.29 15.10
N ARG A 178 -1.50 -8.51 13.80
CA ARG A 178 -1.14 -9.80 13.20
C ARG A 178 0.36 -10.04 13.09
N GLY A 179 1.18 -9.05 13.43
CA GLY A 179 2.64 -9.10 13.23
C GLY A 179 3.08 -8.89 11.78
N ASN A 180 2.20 -8.46 10.88
CA ASN A 180 2.53 -8.11 9.50
C ASN A 180 3.17 -6.70 9.46
N VAL A 181 4.40 -6.59 9.98
CA VAL A 181 5.05 -5.30 10.22
C VAL A 181 5.30 -4.49 8.95
N ASP A 182 5.64 -5.16 7.84
CA ASP A 182 5.87 -4.50 6.54
C ASP A 182 4.56 -3.91 5.98
N GLU A 183 3.48 -4.69 6.01
CA GLU A 183 2.15 -4.25 5.55
C GLU A 183 1.64 -3.07 6.40
N ALA A 184 1.86 -3.12 7.71
CA ALA A 184 1.55 -2.01 8.59
C ALA A 184 2.35 -0.75 8.23
N ALA A 185 3.67 -0.87 8.07
CA ALA A 185 4.54 0.25 7.70
C ALA A 185 4.15 0.83 6.33
N ASP A 186 3.74 0.01 5.37
CA ASP A 186 3.24 0.44 4.07
C ASP A 186 1.96 1.27 4.19
N CYS A 187 1.01 0.85 5.03
CA CYS A 187 -0.22 1.60 5.30
C CYS A 187 0.09 2.98 5.86
N PHE A 188 0.94 3.07 6.88
CA PHE A 188 1.29 4.34 7.51
C PHE A 188 2.18 5.21 6.62
N ARG A 189 3.04 4.62 5.78
CA ARG A 189 3.82 5.36 4.77
C ARG A 189 2.91 6.10 3.79
N ARG A 190 1.82 5.46 3.35
CA ARG A 190 0.81 6.11 2.50
C ARG A 190 0.07 7.23 3.24
N LEU A 191 -0.24 7.08 4.53
CA LEU A 191 -0.81 8.17 5.34
C LEU A 191 0.13 9.38 5.44
N LEU A 192 1.44 9.16 5.58
CA LEU A 192 2.43 10.24 5.61
C LEU A 192 2.58 11.00 4.28
N GLN A 193 2.07 10.45 3.17
CA GLN A 193 2.08 11.13 1.86
C GLN A 193 0.89 12.07 1.68
N ARG A 194 -0.05 12.10 2.63
CA ARG A 194 -1.20 13.00 2.57
C ARG A 194 -0.79 14.45 2.86
N PRO A 195 -1.45 15.43 2.24
CA PRO A 195 -1.18 16.85 2.47
C PRO A 195 -1.57 17.34 3.87
N ASP A 196 -2.39 16.60 4.60
CA ASP A 196 -2.88 16.91 5.95
C ASP A 196 -2.26 16.00 7.03
N VAL A 197 -1.04 15.51 6.80
CA VAL A 197 -0.34 14.64 7.75
C VAL A 197 -0.20 15.27 9.15
N ASP A 198 -0.01 16.60 9.22
CA ASP A 198 0.10 17.33 10.49
C ASP A 198 -1.24 17.42 11.24
N ASP A 199 -2.37 17.19 10.56
CA ASP A 199 -3.72 17.21 11.15
C ASP A 199 -4.17 15.82 11.64
N LEU A 200 -3.40 14.76 11.37
CA LEU A 200 -3.77 13.40 11.77
C LEU A 200 -3.93 13.27 13.30
N PRO A 201 -4.82 12.37 13.78
CA PRO A 201 -4.99 12.14 15.21
C PRO A 201 -3.68 11.72 15.89
N PRO A 202 -3.37 12.20 17.11
CA PRO A 202 -2.15 11.81 17.84
C PRO A 202 -2.01 10.29 18.00
N LEU A 203 -3.12 9.57 18.22
CA LEU A 203 -3.11 8.11 18.31
C LEU A 203 -2.67 7.46 16.98
N THR A 204 -3.15 7.96 15.84
CA THR A 204 -2.76 7.47 14.52
C THR A 204 -1.27 7.67 14.27
N LEU A 205 -0.73 8.84 14.65
CA LEU A 205 0.70 9.14 14.52
C LEU A 205 1.55 8.25 15.43
N PHE A 206 1.08 7.96 16.66
CA PHE A 206 1.74 7.01 17.55
C PHE A 206 1.72 5.57 17.01
N GLN A 207 0.59 5.12 16.47
CA GLN A 207 0.48 3.81 15.81
C GLN A 207 1.41 3.70 14.60
N ALA A 208 1.55 4.78 13.83
CA ALA A 208 2.52 4.87 12.74
C ALA A 208 3.96 4.73 13.24
N ALA A 209 4.32 5.40 14.34
CA ALA A 209 5.64 5.28 14.96
C ALA A 209 5.94 3.83 15.35
N LEU A 210 4.97 3.17 15.99
CA LEU A 210 5.07 1.77 16.38
C LEU A 210 5.26 0.85 15.17
N ALA A 211 4.55 1.10 14.07
CA ALA A 211 4.72 0.33 12.84
C ALA A 211 6.11 0.49 12.22
N PHE A 212 6.62 1.72 12.15
CA PHE A 212 7.96 1.97 11.62
C PHE A 212 9.04 1.39 12.53
N HIS A 213 8.86 1.47 13.84
CA HIS A 213 9.75 0.81 14.80
C HIS A 213 9.80 -0.71 14.57
N ALA A 214 8.63 -1.35 14.48
CA ALA A 214 8.53 -2.80 14.27
C ALA A 214 9.11 -3.24 12.91
N ALA A 215 9.07 -2.38 11.90
CA ALA A 215 9.67 -2.59 10.59
C ALA A 215 11.16 -2.15 10.50
N ASN A 216 11.77 -1.70 11.61
CA ASN A 216 13.12 -1.12 11.64
C ASN A 216 13.34 0.08 10.70
N ASP A 217 12.30 0.86 10.39
CA ASP A 217 12.38 2.10 9.61
C ASP A 217 12.59 3.32 10.54
N ALA A 218 13.79 3.42 11.10
CA ALA A 218 14.16 4.49 12.03
C ALA A 218 13.99 5.90 11.44
N ALA A 219 14.13 6.05 10.11
CA ALA A 219 13.96 7.34 9.45
C ALA A 219 12.51 7.83 9.56
N ARG A 220 11.54 6.96 9.23
CA ARG A 220 10.12 7.31 9.32
C ARG A 220 9.61 7.35 10.75
N GLU A 221 10.10 6.48 11.62
CA GLU A 221 9.81 6.53 13.05
C GLU A 221 10.15 7.92 13.62
N ASN A 222 11.37 8.40 13.36
CA ASN A 222 11.80 9.73 13.79
C ASN A 222 10.95 10.86 13.18
N GLN A 223 10.65 10.77 11.87
CA GLN A 223 9.80 11.75 11.20
C GLN A 223 8.41 11.85 11.85
N VAL A 224 7.75 10.73 12.09
CA VAL A 224 6.39 10.74 12.64
C VAL A 224 6.37 11.14 14.12
N MET A 225 7.40 10.79 14.88
CA MET A 225 7.55 11.25 16.27
C MET A 225 7.74 12.77 16.36
N GLN A 226 8.44 13.40 15.41
CA GLN A 226 8.53 14.87 15.32
C GLN A 226 7.17 15.51 15.00
N ILE A 227 6.40 14.91 14.09
CA ILE A 227 5.03 15.38 13.79
C ILE A 227 4.14 15.25 15.03
N LEU A 228 4.17 14.11 15.71
CA LEU A 228 3.43 13.86 16.94
C LEU A 228 3.76 14.86 18.05
N GLY A 229 5.05 15.13 18.28
CA GLY A 229 5.50 16.10 19.26
C GLY A 229 4.93 17.50 19.01
N ARG A 230 4.99 17.98 17.76
CA ARG A 230 4.37 19.26 17.36
C ARG A 230 2.85 19.24 17.59
N ARG A 231 2.18 18.15 17.24
CA ARG A 231 0.71 18.01 17.32
C ARG A 231 0.17 17.99 18.74
N ILE A 232 0.88 17.34 19.67
CA ILE A 232 0.53 17.31 21.10
C ILE A 232 0.85 18.65 21.76
N GLY A 233 2.00 19.27 21.43
CA GLY A 233 2.34 20.61 21.92
C GLY A 233 1.27 21.64 21.57
N ALA A 234 0.80 21.65 20.33
CA ALA A 234 -0.27 22.54 19.87
C ALA A 234 -1.67 22.23 20.43
N ALA A 235 -1.89 21.05 21.03
CA ALA A 235 -3.17 20.68 21.63
C ALA A 235 -3.28 21.05 23.12
N GLY A 236 -2.16 21.42 23.75
CA GLY A 236 -2.07 21.81 25.16
C GLY A 236 -2.10 23.32 25.40
N GLU A 237 -2.13 24.12 24.34
CA GLU A 237 -2.30 25.59 24.36
C GLU A 237 -3.77 25.97 24.08
#